data_AF-A0A2C5Z2C0-F1
#
_entry.id   AF-A0A2C5Z2C0-F1
#
_cell.length_a   1.000
_cell.length_b   1.000
_cell.length_c   1.000
_cell.angle_alpha   90.00
_cell.angle_beta   90.00
_cell.angle_gamma   90.00
#
_symmetry.space_group_name_H-M   'P 1'
#
loop_
_entity.id
_entity.type
_entity.pdbx_description
1 polymer ?
#
loop_
_entity_poly.entity_id
_entity_poly.type
_entity_poly.pdbx_seq_one_letter_code
_entity_poly.pdbx_strand_id
1 'polypeptide(L)'
;MGGIWTSFHSHHGQDVTAHLDLPICDDFDAELEEFSRLVRFGDFRAAKEYFEEQLADYRTHPYVFIQYAEMLLEMGDYRSFGLLRPEPVLGFRIRVRIYRGLDR
;
A
#
# COMPACT_ATOMS: atom_id res chain seq x y z
N MET A 1 0.72 -37.86 36.76
CA MET A 1 -0.46 -37.25 36.12
C MET A 1 -0.69 -35.90 36.79
N GLY A 2 -0.75 -34.71 36.18
CA GLY A 2 -0.29 -34.12 34.91
C GLY A 2 0.12 -32.67 35.26
N GLY A 3 1.22 -32.12 34.75
CA GLY A 3 1.27 -31.41 33.47
C GLY A 3 0.93 -29.92 33.64
N ILE A 4 1.94 -29.07 33.87
CA ILE A 4 1.82 -27.60 33.82
C ILE A 4 1.65 -27.22 32.34
N TRP A 5 0.56 -26.54 32.01
CA TRP A 5 0.34 -26.01 30.66
C TRP A 5 0.76 -24.53 30.62
N THR A 6 1.94 -24.24 30.08
CA THR A 6 2.23 -22.90 29.58
C THR A 6 1.71 -22.82 28.15
N SER A 7 0.53 -22.23 27.97
CA SER A 7 0.04 -21.91 26.64
C SER A 7 0.73 -20.65 26.13
N PHE A 8 1.67 -20.82 25.20
CA PHE A 8 2.02 -19.79 24.23
C PHE A 8 1.33 -20.16 22.93
N HIS A 9 0.39 -19.32 22.48
CA HIS A 9 -0.10 -19.35 21.10
C HIS A 9 -0.03 -17.93 20.54
N SER A 10 0.72 -17.83 19.45
CA SER A 10 1.15 -16.62 18.76
C SER A 10 0.19 -16.28 17.59
N HIS A 11 0.39 -15.10 17.01
CA HIS A 11 -0.06 -14.63 15.70
C HIS A 11 -1.52 -14.15 15.56
N HIS A 12 -1.73 -12.84 15.70
CA HIS A 12 -2.81 -12.12 15.02
C HIS A 12 -2.21 -11.07 14.09
N GLY A 13 -1.61 -11.52 12.98
CA GLY A 13 -1.58 -10.72 11.77
C GLY A 13 -2.92 -10.93 11.08
N GLN A 14 -3.83 -9.97 11.19
CA GLN A 14 -5.12 -10.05 10.49
C GLN A 14 -4.86 -9.79 9.00
N ASP A 15 -5.18 -10.76 8.15
CA ASP A 15 -5.17 -10.56 6.71
C ASP A 15 -6.32 -9.60 6.34
N VAL A 16 -5.97 -8.48 5.72
CA VAL A 16 -6.92 -7.49 5.20
C VAL A 16 -7.02 -7.68 3.70
N THR A 17 -8.18 -8.12 3.22
CA THR A 17 -8.48 -8.18 1.78
C THR A 17 -9.31 -6.96 1.39
N ALA A 18 -8.79 -6.13 0.49
CA ALA A 18 -9.51 -4.99 -0.08
C ALA A 18 -10.08 -5.38 -1.46
N HIS A 19 -11.37 -5.09 -1.68
CA HIS A 19 -12.01 -5.22 -2.99
C HIS A 19 -12.06 -3.83 -3.64
N LEU A 20 -11.50 -3.73 -4.85
CA LEU A 20 -11.35 -2.48 -5.59
C LEU A 20 -12.04 -2.62 -6.94
N ASP A 21 -13.12 -1.85 -7.14
CA ASP A 21 -13.76 -1.70 -8.45
C ASP A 21 -13.20 -0.42 -9.09
N LEU A 22 -12.33 -0.61 -10.09
CA LEU A 22 -11.64 0.47 -10.80
C LEU A 22 -12.24 0.59 -12.22
N PRO A 23 -12.68 1.79 -12.65
CA PRO A 23 -13.15 1.98 -14.02
C PRO A 23 -12.02 1.70 -15.01
N ILE A 24 -12.36 1.13 -16.17
CA ILE A 24 -11.40 0.84 -17.27
C ILE A 24 -10.74 2.16 -17.66
N CYS A 25 -9.41 2.21 -17.58
CA CYS A 25 -8.64 3.44 -17.72
C CYS A 25 -7.54 3.32 -18.77
N ASP A 26 -6.93 4.47 -19.09
CA ASP A 26 -5.89 4.67 -20.08
C ASP A 26 -4.74 3.64 -19.96
N ASP A 27 -4.09 3.35 -21.09
CA ASP A 27 -3.07 2.31 -21.25
C ASP A 27 -1.76 2.70 -20.52
N PHE A 28 -1.72 2.47 -19.20
CA PHE A 28 -0.54 2.62 -18.35
C PHE A 28 0.06 1.27 -17.95
N ASP A 29 -0.31 0.19 -18.63
CA ASP A 29 0.09 -1.17 -18.24
C ASP A 29 1.61 -1.34 -18.26
N ALA A 30 2.29 -0.74 -19.24
CA ALA A 30 3.75 -0.81 -19.37
C ALA A 30 4.46 -0.06 -18.24
N GLU A 31 4.02 1.16 -17.94
CA GLU A 31 4.61 2.00 -16.89
C GLU A 31 4.38 1.40 -15.51
N LEU A 32 3.18 0.88 -15.26
CA LEU A 32 2.84 0.23 -14.00
C LEU A 32 3.54 -1.11 -13.85
N GLU A 33 3.78 -1.85 -14.92
CA GLU A 33 4.58 -3.08 -14.87
C GLU A 33 6.02 -2.76 -14.46
N GLU A 34 6.66 -1.76 -15.09
CA GLU A 34 8.04 -1.39 -14.78
C GLU A 34 8.16 -0.81 -13.35
N PHE A 35 7.22 0.04 -12.94
CA PHE A 35 7.13 0.50 -11.56
C PHE A 35 7.00 -0.68 -10.58
N SER A 36 6.05 -1.58 -10.81
CA SER A 36 5.81 -2.75 -9.94
C SER A 36 7.03 -3.67 -9.87
N ARG A 37 7.76 -3.79 -10.98
CA ARG A 37 9.01 -4.55 -11.05
C ARG A 37 10.07 -3.95 -10.12
N LEU A 38 10.27 -2.64 -10.16
CA LEU A 38 11.22 -1.93 -9.29
C LEU A 38 10.85 -2.09 -7.81
N VAL A 39 9.56 -1.95 -7.47
CA VAL A 39 9.05 -2.16 -6.11
C VAL A 39 9.34 -3.58 -5.61
N ARG A 40 9.05 -4.60 -6.43
CA ARG A 40 9.32 -6.01 -6.09
C ARG A 40 10.80 -6.34 -5.91
N PHE A 41 11.69 -5.61 -6.59
CA PHE A 41 13.14 -5.73 -6.37
C PHE A 41 13.62 -5.04 -5.09
N GLY A 42 12.76 -4.23 -4.46
CA GLY A 42 13.12 -3.42 -3.30
C GLY A 42 13.95 -2.17 -3.67
N ASP A 43 14.08 -1.85 -4.97
CA ASP A 43 14.73 -0.60 -5.40
C ASP A 43 13.73 0.55 -5.32
N PHE A 44 13.36 0.89 -4.09
CA PHE A 44 12.36 1.92 -3.80
C PHE A 44 12.78 3.31 -4.26
N ARG A 45 14.09 3.57 -4.37
CA ARG A 45 14.58 4.86 -4.88
C ARG A 45 14.30 4.96 -6.37
N ALA A 46 14.71 3.96 -7.15
CA ALA A 46 14.42 3.93 -8.58
C ALA A 46 12.91 3.91 -8.85
N ALA A 47 12.14 3.14 -8.08
CA ALA A 47 10.68 3.12 -8.17
C ALA A 47 10.06 4.51 -7.94
N LYS A 48 10.56 5.25 -6.95
CA LYS A 48 10.06 6.60 -6.66
C LYS A 48 10.43 7.59 -7.75
N GLU A 49 11.67 7.58 -8.23
CA GLU A 49 12.11 8.41 -9.37
C GLU A 49 11.26 8.12 -10.61
N TYR A 50 11.10 6.85 -10.97
CA TYR A 50 10.27 6.41 -12.08
C TYR A 50 8.81 6.89 -11.96
N PHE A 51 8.24 6.77 -10.75
CA PHE A 51 6.88 7.22 -10.50
C PHE A 51 6.71 8.74 -10.66
N GLU A 52 7.66 9.52 -10.14
CA GLU A 52 7.64 10.99 -10.30
C GLU A 52 7.76 11.41 -11.77
N GLU A 53 8.52 10.67 -12.58
CA GLU A 53 8.74 10.99 -13.99
C GLU A 53 7.60 10.56 -14.92
N GLN A 54 7.03 9.36 -14.71
CA GLN A 54 6.11 8.74 -15.66
C GLN A 54 4.65 8.72 -15.20
N LEU A 55 4.42 8.71 -13.88
CA LEU A 55 3.11 8.43 -13.30
C LEU A 55 2.55 9.56 -12.41
N ALA A 56 3.33 10.63 -12.18
CA ALA A 56 2.95 11.70 -11.27
C ALA A 56 1.66 12.44 -11.68
N ASP A 57 1.48 12.66 -12.98
CA ASP A 57 0.30 13.33 -13.53
C ASP A 57 -0.97 12.47 -13.37
N TYR A 58 -0.80 11.15 -13.22
CA TYR A 58 -1.88 10.18 -13.05
C TYR A 58 -2.10 9.77 -11.59
N ARG A 59 -1.56 10.50 -10.62
CA ARG A 59 -1.81 10.23 -9.17
C ARG A 59 -3.27 10.30 -8.76
N THR A 60 -4.09 11.02 -9.52
CA THR A 60 -5.55 11.08 -9.34
C THR A 60 -6.22 9.78 -9.79
N HIS A 61 -5.55 9.00 -10.65
CA HIS A 61 -6.03 7.69 -11.05
C HIS A 61 -5.97 6.72 -9.87
N PRO A 62 -7.10 6.12 -9.45
CA PRO A 62 -7.14 5.35 -8.21
C PRO A 62 -6.23 4.12 -8.22
N TYR A 63 -5.98 3.49 -9.38
CA TYR A 63 -5.05 2.36 -9.44
C TYR A 63 -3.59 2.81 -9.25
N VAL A 64 -3.19 3.89 -9.92
CA VAL A 64 -1.84 4.48 -9.80
C VAL A 64 -1.60 4.98 -8.38
N PHE A 65 -2.62 5.60 -7.76
CA PHE A 65 -2.60 6.01 -6.37
C PHE A 65 -2.35 4.84 -5.41
N ILE A 66 -3.08 3.73 -5.57
CA ILE A 66 -2.96 2.55 -4.71
C ILE A 66 -1.56 1.94 -4.82
N GLN A 67 -1.06 1.76 -6.04
CA GLN A 67 0.28 1.21 -6.28
C GLN A 67 1.38 2.06 -5.61
N TYR A 68 1.27 3.39 -5.69
CA TYR A 68 2.20 4.28 -5.00
C TYR A 68 2.08 4.20 -3.48
N ALA A 69 0.85 4.14 -2.96
CA ALA A 69 0.58 4.05 -1.54
C ALA A 69 1.12 2.74 -0.94
N GLU A 70 0.97 1.62 -1.66
CA GLU A 70 1.54 0.32 -1.29
C GLU A 70 3.06 0.36 -1.24
N MET A 71 3.71 0.91 -2.26
CA MET A 71 5.17 1.11 -2.24
C MET A 71 5.63 1.90 -1.01
N LEU A 72 4.94 2.98 -0.63
CA LEU A 72 5.29 3.77 0.56
C LEU A 72 5.15 2.96 1.85
N LEU A 73 4.15 2.07 1.94
CA LEU A 73 4.00 1.16 3.08
C LEU A 73 5.12 0.12 3.14
N GLU A 74 5.46 -0.48 1.99
CA GLU A 74 6.54 -1.47 1.89
C GLU A 74 7.92 -0.88 2.23
N MET A 75 8.16 0.37 1.84
CA MET A 75 9.36 1.12 2.20
C MET A 75 9.37 1.56 3.69
N GLY A 76 8.23 1.49 4.37
CA GLY A 76 8.07 2.00 5.74
C GLY A 76 8.01 3.53 5.83
N ASP A 77 7.77 4.23 4.72
CA ASP A 77 7.61 5.69 4.69
C ASP A 77 6.17 6.11 5.06
N TYR A 78 5.82 5.86 6.32
CA TYR A 78 4.49 6.18 6.86
C TYR A 78 4.20 7.69 6.88
N ARG A 79 5.24 8.53 6.83
CA ARG A 79 5.08 9.99 6.81
C ARG A 79 4.52 10.42 5.47
N SER A 80 5.17 10.01 4.38
CA SER A 80 4.70 10.28 3.02
C SER A 80 3.33 9.64 2.79
N PHE A 81 3.12 8.41 3.27
CA PHE A 81 1.82 7.74 3.18
C PHE A 81 0.69 8.54 3.87
N GLY A 82 0.94 9.06 5.08
CA GLY A 82 -0.05 9.85 5.82
C GLY A 82 -0.39 11.21 5.18
N LEU A 83 0.45 11.70 4.26
CA LEU A 83 0.21 12.93 3.50
C LEU A 83 -0.59 12.67 2.21
N LEU A 84 -0.73 11.42 1.78
CA LEU A 84 -1.53 11.09 0.61
C LEU A 84 -2.99 11.55 0.81
N ARG A 85 -3.52 12.19 -0.23
CA ARG A 85 -4.92 12.60 -0.29
C ARG A 85 -5.62 11.71 -1.31
N PRO A 86 -6.41 10.72 -0.87
CA PRO A 86 -7.24 9.99 -1.82
C PRO A 86 -8.30 10.95 -2.34
N GLU A 87 -8.36 11.11 -3.66
CA GLU A 87 -9.54 11.69 -4.28
C GLU A 87 -10.74 10.77 -4.03
N PRO A 88 -11.99 11.30 -4.00
CA PRO A 88 -13.20 10.51 -3.77
C PRO A 88 -13.58 9.63 -4.98
N VAL A 89 -12.58 9.05 -5.66
CA VAL A 89 -12.75 8.23 -6.88
C VAL A 89 -13.23 6.83 -6.53
N LEU A 90 -12.93 6.37 -5.32
CA LEU A 90 -13.55 5.20 -4.75
C LEU A 90 -14.88 5.65 -4.14
N GLY A 91 -16.01 5.14 -4.63
CA GLY A 91 -17.36 5.42 -4.09
C GLY A 91 -17.57 5.04 -2.61
N PHE A 92 -16.49 4.83 -1.88
CA PHE A 92 -16.40 4.50 -0.47
C PHE A 92 -15.21 5.24 0.14
N ARG A 93 -15.48 5.97 1.22
CA ARG A 93 -14.47 6.65 2.03
C ARG A 93 -13.58 5.61 2.71
N ILE A 94 -12.38 5.34 2.18
CA ILE A 94 -11.39 4.53 2.88
C ILE A 94 -10.95 5.29 4.15
N ARG A 95 -11.38 4.81 5.32
CA ARG A 95 -10.82 5.22 6.60
C ARG A 95 -9.65 4.30 6.92
N VAL A 96 -8.43 4.73 6.60
CA VAL A 96 -7.23 4.07 7.10
C VAL A 96 -7.10 4.38 8.60
N ARG A 97 -7.37 3.39 9.47
CA ARG A 97 -6.99 3.44 10.88
C ARG A 97 -5.63 2.77 11.02
N ILE A 98 -4.59 3.57 11.20
CA ILE A 98 -3.29 3.06 11.65
C ILE A 98 -3.45 2.69 13.13
N TYR A 99 -3.51 1.40 13.45
CA TYR A 99 -3.41 0.94 14.83
C TYR A 99 -1.95 1.04 15.25
N ARG A 100 -1.59 2.14 15.94
CA ARG A 100 -0.37 2.17 16.74
C ARG A 100 -0.56 1.20 17.89
N GLY A 101 0.01 0.01 17.75
CA GLY A 101 0.32 -0.82 18.90
C GLY A 101 1.41 -0.14 19.74
N LEU A 102 1.11 0.01 21.03
CA LEU A 102 2.04 0.22 22.14
C LEU A 102 2.67 1.62 22.29
N ASP A 103 2.18 2.38 23.28
CA ASP A 103 3.07 2.87 24.32
C ASP A 103 2.51 2.41 25.69
N ARG A 104 3.44 2.16 26.61
CA ARG A 104 3.44 1.25 27.77
C ARG A 104 2.24 1.24 28.72
#